data_AF-Q3AVT9-F1
#
_entry.id   AF-Q3AVT9-F1
#
_cell.length_a   1.000
_cell.length_b   1.000
_cell.length_c   1.000
_cell.angle_alpha   90.00
_cell.angle_beta   90.00
_cell.angle_gamma   90.00
#
_symmetry.space_group_name_H-M   'P 1'
#
loop_
_entity.id
_entity.type
_entity.pdbx_description
1 polymer ?
#
loop_
_entity_poly.entity_id
_entity_poly.type
_entity_poly.pdbx_seq_one_letter_code
_entity_poly.pdbx_strand_id
1 'polypeptide(L)'
;MGPRYGHLGSIHGPMTRPNDDRIKHAFNRVLESVVGQHHAAATTMLQDDPKGRLNRCVERVQAEASEGAALVAECAPHGRVMLTQAQHKLATLEALQVLAEAANA
;
A
#
# COMPACT_ATOMS: atom_id res chain seq x y z
N MET A 1 16.86 -53.51 -26.54
CA MET A 1 15.88 -52.45 -26.88
C MET A 1 15.68 -51.60 -25.64
N GLY A 2 16.23 -50.39 -25.62
CA GLY A 2 16.40 -49.57 -24.41
C GLY A 2 15.15 -48.79 -23.97
N PRO A 3 15.18 -48.14 -22.79
CA PRO A 3 14.13 -47.26 -22.33
C PRO A 3 14.36 -45.84 -22.88
N ARG A 4 13.32 -45.17 -23.38
CA ARG A 4 13.39 -43.73 -23.67
C ARG A 4 12.26 -42.97 -22.99
N TYR A 5 12.73 -42.12 -22.07
CA TYR A 5 12.06 -41.04 -21.36
C TYR A 5 11.45 -40.00 -22.30
N GLY A 6 10.43 -39.27 -21.81
CA GLY A 6 9.98 -38.05 -22.47
C GLY A 6 8.71 -37.40 -21.93
N HIS A 7 8.48 -37.37 -20.62
CA HIS A 7 7.49 -36.44 -20.04
C HIS A 7 8.23 -35.39 -19.21
N LEU A 8 8.61 -34.30 -19.85
CA LEU A 8 9.00 -33.06 -19.19
C LEU A 8 8.07 -31.98 -19.72
N GLY A 9 6.91 -31.88 -19.08
CA GLY A 9 6.09 -30.69 -19.14
C GLY A 9 6.92 -29.52 -18.63
N SER A 10 7.10 -28.52 -19.48
CA SER A 10 7.80 -27.29 -19.16
C SER A 10 6.98 -26.52 -18.12
N ILE A 11 7.35 -26.65 -16.84
CA ILE A 11 6.82 -25.82 -15.76
C ILE A 11 7.61 -24.51 -15.73
N HIS A 12 7.41 -23.66 -16.73
CA HIS A 12 7.80 -22.25 -16.65
C HIS A 12 6.56 -21.44 -16.31
N GLY A 13 6.15 -21.52 -15.03
CA GLY A 13 5.37 -20.46 -14.41
C GLY A 13 6.30 -19.27 -14.12
N PRO A 14 5.79 -18.02 -14.08
CA PRO A 14 6.62 -16.87 -13.74
C PRO A 14 7.20 -17.09 -12.34
N MET A 15 8.52 -17.13 -12.25
CA MET A 15 9.26 -17.36 -11.02
C MET A 15 9.31 -16.04 -10.24
N THR A 16 8.17 -15.57 -9.70
CA THR A 16 8.22 -14.58 -8.61
C THR A 16 8.90 -15.26 -7.44
N ARG A 17 9.95 -14.64 -6.89
CA ARG A 17 10.67 -15.27 -5.79
C ARG A 17 9.70 -15.26 -4.61
N PRO A 18 9.54 -16.36 -3.84
CA PRO A 18 8.66 -16.40 -2.67
C PRO A 18 8.97 -15.32 -1.61
N ASN A 19 10.07 -14.58 -1.76
CA ASN A 19 10.39 -13.41 -0.96
C ASN A 19 9.62 -12.14 -1.39
N ASP A 20 9.37 -11.96 -2.68
CA ASP A 20 8.77 -10.73 -3.24
C ASP A 20 7.29 -10.66 -2.84
N ASP A 21 6.57 -11.78 -2.92
CA ASP A 21 5.18 -11.89 -2.47
C ASP A 21 5.04 -11.68 -0.95
N ARG A 22 6.05 -12.08 -0.17
CA ARG A 22 6.09 -11.84 1.28
C ARG A 22 6.30 -10.37 1.61
N ILE A 23 7.17 -9.68 0.86
CA ILE A 23 7.41 -8.24 1.05
C ILE A 23 6.17 -7.45 0.65
N LYS A 24 5.51 -7.78 -0.47
CA LYS A 24 4.24 -7.18 -0.88
C LYS A 24 3.14 -7.38 0.17
N HIS A 25 2.99 -8.59 0.67
CA HIS A 25 2.02 -8.88 1.73
C HIS A 25 2.34 -8.10 3.03
N ALA A 26 3.61 -8.03 3.43
CA ALA A 26 4.02 -7.28 4.61
C ALA A 26 3.74 -5.77 4.44
N PHE A 27 4.08 -5.22 3.27
CA PHE A 27 3.79 -3.83 2.91
C PHE A 27 2.29 -3.54 2.99
N ASN A 28 1.46 -4.38 2.36
CA ASN A 28 0.01 -4.24 2.38
C ASN A 28 -0.53 -4.20 3.81
N ARG A 29 -0.07 -5.10 4.69
CA ARG A 29 -0.51 -5.15 6.08
C ARG A 29 -0.08 -3.91 6.89
N VAL A 30 1.15 -3.43 6.68
CA VAL A 30 1.63 -2.20 7.35
C VAL A 30 0.83 -1.00 6.85
N LEU A 31 0.62 -0.87 5.54
CA LEU A 31 -0.16 0.21 4.95
C LEU A 31 -1.57 0.26 5.56
N GLU A 32 -2.26 -0.88 5.65
CA GLU A 32 -3.59 -1.00 6.25
C GLU A 32 -3.64 -0.54 7.70
N SER A 33 -2.60 -0.83 8.49
CA SER A 33 -2.51 -0.37 9.88
C SER A 33 -2.36 1.15 10.01
N VAL A 34 -1.74 1.80 9.02
CA VAL A 34 -1.48 3.25 9.01
C VAL A 34 -2.70 4.02 8.54
N VAL A 35 -3.31 3.58 7.42
CA VAL A 35 -4.39 4.34 6.77
C VAL A 35 -5.77 3.96 7.28
N GLY A 36 -5.88 2.84 8.01
CA GLY A 36 -7.14 2.29 8.49
C GLY A 36 -7.96 1.60 7.39
N GLN A 37 -9.00 0.88 7.81
CA GLN A 37 -9.80 0.01 6.94
C GLN A 37 -10.45 0.73 5.75
N HIS A 38 -10.83 2.00 5.92
CA HIS A 38 -11.50 2.76 4.85
C HIS A 38 -10.58 2.99 3.62
N HIS A 39 -9.32 3.35 3.85
CA HIS A 39 -8.34 3.58 2.76
C HIS A 39 -7.75 2.27 2.25
N ALA A 40 -7.59 1.29 3.15
CA ALA A 40 -7.20 -0.06 2.81
C ALA A 40 -8.13 -0.67 1.76
N ALA A 41 -9.45 -0.67 2.05
CA ALA A 41 -10.46 -1.24 1.17
C ALA A 41 -10.60 -0.48 -0.16
N ALA A 42 -10.48 0.84 -0.12
CA ALA A 42 -10.54 1.68 -1.32
C ALA A 42 -9.37 1.44 -2.29
N THR A 43 -8.28 0.81 -1.83
CA THR A 43 -7.06 0.57 -2.62
C THR A 43 -6.75 -0.91 -2.82
N THR A 44 -7.66 -1.82 -2.45
CA THR A 44 -7.47 -3.28 -2.59
C THR A 44 -7.16 -3.73 -4.01
N MET A 45 -7.72 -3.05 -5.03
CA MET A 45 -7.43 -3.36 -6.44
C MET A 45 -5.96 -3.10 -6.84
N LEU A 46 -5.21 -2.38 -6.00
CA LEU A 46 -3.79 -2.05 -6.21
C LEU A 46 -2.87 -2.88 -5.31
N GLN A 47 -3.36 -3.94 -4.65
CA GLN A 47 -2.57 -4.77 -3.73
C GLN A 47 -1.31 -5.39 -4.38
N ASP A 48 -1.31 -5.57 -5.70
CA ASP A 48 -0.20 -6.10 -6.48
C ASP A 48 0.74 -5.00 -7.04
N ASP A 49 0.37 -3.72 -6.85
CA ASP A 49 1.15 -2.52 -7.19
C ASP A 49 1.40 -1.69 -5.92
N PRO A 50 2.43 -2.04 -5.12
CA PRO A 50 2.72 -1.37 -3.86
C PRO A 50 2.89 0.15 -3.99
N LYS A 51 3.51 0.60 -5.08
CA LYS A 51 3.79 2.03 -5.31
C LYS A 51 2.52 2.79 -5.69
N GLY A 52 1.70 2.23 -6.59
CA GLY A 52 0.40 2.80 -6.91
C GLY A 52 -0.55 2.79 -5.71
N ARG A 53 -0.54 1.73 -4.89
CA ARG A 53 -1.34 1.64 -3.66
C ARG A 53 -0.93 2.72 -2.66
N LEU A 54 0.37 2.91 -2.44
CA LEU A 54 0.89 3.96 -1.56
C LEU A 54 0.45 5.35 -2.03
N ASN A 55 0.62 5.65 -3.32
CA ASN A 55 0.27 6.94 -3.89
C ASN A 55 -1.23 7.24 -3.72
N ARG A 56 -2.10 6.25 -3.97
CA ARG A 56 -3.55 6.43 -3.72
C ARG A 56 -3.88 6.66 -2.26
N CYS A 57 -3.19 5.99 -1.34
CA CYS A 57 -3.33 6.27 0.08
C CYS A 57 -2.92 7.71 0.42
N VAL A 58 -1.79 8.19 -0.11
CA VAL A 58 -1.31 9.56 0.08
C VAL A 58 -2.33 10.58 -0.42
N GLU A 59 -2.83 10.44 -1.65
CA GLU A 59 -3.83 11.35 -2.21
C GLU A 59 -5.09 11.45 -1.33
N ARG A 60 -5.60 10.32 -0.84
CA ARG A 60 -6.78 10.31 0.03
C ARG A 60 -6.51 10.98 1.37
N VAL A 61 -5.36 10.73 1.98
CA VAL A 61 -5.01 11.36 3.27
C VAL A 61 -4.72 12.86 3.09
N GLN A 62 -4.19 13.28 1.94
CA GLN A 62 -4.06 14.72 1.61
C GLN A 62 -5.44 15.39 1.49
N ALA A 63 -6.45 14.70 0.95
CA ALA A 63 -7.82 15.18 0.94
C ALA A 63 -8.37 15.33 2.38
N GLU A 64 -8.13 14.35 3.27
CA GLU A 64 -8.49 14.46 4.69
C GLU A 64 -7.79 15.65 5.37
N ALA A 65 -6.51 15.89 5.08
CA ALA A 65 -5.78 17.02 5.62
C ALA A 65 -6.37 18.36 5.13
N SER A 66 -6.78 18.42 3.87
CA SER A 66 -7.41 19.62 3.28
C SER A 66 -8.77 19.91 3.89
N GLU A 67 -9.59 18.87 4.08
CA GLU A 67 -10.87 18.97 4.80
C GLU A 67 -10.67 19.40 6.26
N GLY A 68 -9.71 18.78 6.97
CA GLY A 68 -9.34 19.19 8.31
C GLY A 68 -8.90 20.65 8.39
N ALA A 69 -8.14 21.14 7.41
CA ALA A 69 -7.72 22.54 7.35
C ALA A 69 -8.90 23.49 7.11
N ALA A 70 -9.86 23.13 6.24
CA ALA A 70 -11.08 23.90 6.02
C ALA A 70 -11.91 23.98 7.31
N LEU A 71 -12.08 22.85 8.01
CA LEU A 71 -12.77 22.79 9.30
C LEU A 71 -12.08 23.65 10.36
N VAL A 72 -10.73 23.70 10.38
CA VAL A 72 -9.99 24.59 11.26
C VAL A 72 -10.29 26.06 10.94
N ALA A 73 -10.34 26.42 9.65
CA ALA A 73 -10.67 27.78 9.22
C ALA A 73 -12.09 28.19 9.64
N GLU A 74 -13.03 27.25 9.63
CA GLU A 74 -14.41 27.41 10.10
C GLU A 74 -14.56 27.32 11.64
N CYS A 75 -13.44 27.19 12.37
CA CYS A 75 -13.41 27.03 13.83
C CYS A 75 -14.18 25.79 14.33
N ALA A 76 -14.31 24.76 13.50
CA ALA A 76 -14.92 23.50 13.91
C ALA A 76 -14.03 22.77 14.94
N PRO A 77 -14.61 22.30 16.06
CA PRO A 77 -13.83 21.77 17.19
C PRO A 77 -13.01 20.52 16.85
N HIS A 78 -13.44 19.75 15.84
CA HIS A 78 -12.77 18.53 15.40
C HIS A 78 -11.77 18.74 14.26
N GLY A 79 -11.72 19.93 13.64
CA GLY A 79 -10.84 20.21 12.50
C GLY A 79 -9.36 20.05 12.83
N ARG A 80 -8.93 20.52 14.01
CA ARG A 80 -7.52 20.41 14.45
C ARG A 80 -7.09 18.95 14.65
N VAL A 81 -7.99 18.14 15.21
CA VAL A 81 -7.73 16.71 15.44
C VAL A 81 -7.61 16.00 14.10
N MET A 82 -8.55 16.24 13.19
CA MET A 82 -8.54 15.66 11.85
C MET A 82 -7.26 16.02 11.08
N LEU A 83 -6.89 17.30 11.06
CA LEU A 83 -5.67 17.77 10.38
C LEU A 83 -4.42 17.12 10.97
N THR A 84 -4.30 17.08 12.30
CA THR A 84 -3.14 16.48 12.97
C THR A 84 -3.03 14.98 12.67
N GLN A 85 -4.16 14.27 12.70
CA GLN A 85 -4.20 12.84 12.36
C GLN A 85 -3.81 12.59 10.90
N ALA A 86 -4.32 13.40 9.96
CA ALA A 86 -3.98 13.28 8.56
C ALA A 86 -2.49 13.58 8.31
N GLN A 87 -1.94 14.61 8.94
CA GLN A 87 -0.51 14.93 8.87
C GLN A 87 0.38 13.79 9.42
N HIS A 88 0.00 13.18 10.54
CA HIS A 88 0.72 12.04 11.10
C HIS A 88 0.68 10.82 10.17
N LYS A 89 -0.48 10.54 9.55
CA LYS A 89 -0.60 9.49 8.53
C LYS A 89 0.31 9.79 7.33
N LEU A 90 0.34 11.03 6.83
CA LEU A 90 1.19 11.43 5.69
C LEU A 90 2.68 11.20 5.99
N ALA A 91 3.17 11.65 7.14
CA ALA A 91 4.57 11.43 7.54
C ALA A 91 4.91 9.93 7.61
N THR A 92 3.96 9.11 8.08
CA THR A 92 4.14 7.66 8.12
C THR A 92 4.16 7.06 6.70
N LEU A 93 3.28 7.51 5.81
CA LEU A 93 3.24 7.06 4.41
C LEU A 93 4.51 7.44 3.63
N GLU A 94 5.09 8.61 3.92
CA GLU A 94 6.38 9.02 3.37
C GLU A 94 7.50 8.07 3.78
N ALA A 95 7.55 7.66 5.05
CA ALA A 95 8.50 6.66 5.52
C ALA A 95 8.30 5.27 4.86
N LEU A 96 7.07 4.94 4.43
CA LEU A 96 6.77 3.69 3.72
C LEU A 96 7.21 3.69 2.25
N GLN A 97 7.67 4.82 1.67
CA GLN A 97 8.11 4.86 0.27
C GLN A 97 9.25 3.88 -0.02
N VAL A 98 10.24 3.80 0.88
CA VAL A 98 11.37 2.87 0.75
C VAL A 98 10.90 1.42 0.77
N LEU A 99 9.88 1.11 1.58
CA LEU A 99 9.29 -0.24 1.62
C LEU A 99 8.47 -0.54 0.36
N ALA A 100 7.75 0.43 -0.19
CA ALA A 100 7.03 0.28 -1.45
C ALA A 100 8.00 0.03 -2.61
N GLU A 101 9.16 0.67 -2.61
CA GLU A 101 10.21 0.42 -3.62
C GLU A 101 10.79 -0.99 -3.49
N ALA A 102 11.09 -1.44 -2.27
CA ALA A 102 11.55 -2.81 -2.02
C ALA A 102 10.49 -3.87 -2.39
N ALA A 103 9.20 -3.56 -2.24
CA ALA A 103 8.09 -4.45 -2.58
C ALA A 103 7.81 -4.52 -4.10
N ASN A 104 8.36 -3.57 -4.87
CA ASN A 104 8.14 -3.44 -6.31
C ASN A 104 9.35 -3.96 -7.14
N ALA A 105 10.37 -4.49 -6.47
CA ALA A 105 11.62 -4.99 -7.04
C ALA A 105 11.53 -6.43 -7.56
#